data_AF-A0A839V9Z5-F1
#
_entry.id   AF-A0A839V9Z5-F1
#
_cell.length_a   1.000
_cell.length_b   1.000
_cell.length_c   1.000
_cell.angle_alpha   90.00
_cell.angle_beta   90.00
_cell.angle_gamma   90.00
#
_symmetry.space_group_name_H-M   'P 1'
#
loop_
_entity.id
_entity.type
_entity.pdbx_description
1 polymer ?
#
loop_
_entity_poly.entity_id
_entity_poly.type
_entity_poly.pdbx_seq_one_letter_code
_entity_poly.pdbx_strand_id
1 'polypeptide(L)'
;MTSKIHALLLALVAAVISTAAMAAGPRYQVEVDGLACPFCAYGIEKQLGNIQGVKNLETDIEAGRVIVTMEEGHTLDESRAELAVDRAGFTLGGFEPLDAPGTTHDQ
;
A
#
# COMPACT_ATOMS: atom_id res chain seq x y z
N MET A 1 49.62 2.41 -18.06
CA MET A 1 48.61 1.51 -18.67
C MET A 1 47.59 0.93 -17.67
N THR A 2 47.92 0.82 -16.38
CA THR A 2 47.06 0.30 -15.30
C THR A 2 45.86 1.18 -14.94
N SER A 3 45.95 2.50 -15.15
CA SER A 3 44.88 3.46 -14.81
C SER A 3 43.62 3.33 -15.68
N LYS A 4 43.76 2.98 -16.97
CA LYS A 4 42.62 2.76 -17.87
C LYS A 4 41.83 1.49 -17.53
N ILE A 5 42.51 0.48 -16.98
CA ILE A 5 41.92 -0.80 -16.54
C ILE A 5 41.12 -0.58 -15.24
N HIS A 6 41.60 0.27 -14.33
CA HIS A 6 40.84 0.65 -13.13
C HIS A 6 39.59 1.47 -13.46
N ALA A 7 39.67 2.39 -14.43
CA ALA A 7 38.51 3.14 -14.92
C ALA A 7 37.48 2.22 -15.59
N LEU A 8 37.93 1.20 -16.34
CA LEU A 8 37.06 0.21 -16.98
C LEU A 8 36.39 -0.73 -15.96
N LEU A 9 37.09 -1.10 -14.88
CA LEU A 9 36.55 -1.92 -13.79
C LEU A 9 35.57 -1.15 -12.90
N LEU A 10 35.79 0.14 -12.64
CA LEU A 10 34.87 0.97 -11.87
C LEU A 10 33.53 1.18 -12.60
N ALA A 11 33.56 1.31 -13.92
CA ALA A 11 32.35 1.49 -14.73
C ALA A 11 31.45 0.25 -14.76
N LEU A 12 32.02 -0.95 -14.58
CA LEU A 12 31.29 -2.22 -14.64
C LEU A 12 30.50 -2.52 -13.34
N VAL A 13 30.93 -1.97 -12.21
CA VAL A 13 30.26 -2.11 -10.90
C VAL A 13 29.00 -1.22 -10.80
N ALA A 14 28.95 -0.10 -11.51
CA ALA A 14 27.80 0.82 -11.48
C ALA A 14 26.54 0.27 -12.20
N ALA A 15 26.68 -0.72 -13.09
CA ALA A 15 25.57 -1.22 -13.90
C ALA A 15 24.63 -2.19 -13.16
N VAL A 16 25.01 -2.72 -11.99
CA VAL A 16 24.29 -3.84 -11.34
C VAL A 16 23.26 -3.35 -10.29
N ILE A 17 23.25 -2.06 -9.95
CA ILE A 17 22.42 -1.54 -8.84
C ILE A 17 20.98 -1.17 -9.26
N SER A 18 20.60 -1.37 -10.52
CA SER A 18 19.36 -0.80 -11.11
C SER A 18 18.16 -1.75 -11.22
N THR A 19 18.14 -2.89 -10.50
CA THR A 19 17.01 -3.84 -10.61
C THR A 19 16.41 -4.21 -9.26
N ALA A 20 15.67 -3.26 -8.66
CA ALA A 20 14.66 -3.58 -7.66
C ALA A 20 13.66 -2.42 -7.49
N ALA A 21 13.05 -1.95 -8.58
CA ALA A 21 11.74 -1.31 -8.45
C ALA A 21 10.71 -2.45 -8.37
N MET A 22 10.57 -3.05 -7.20
CA MET A 22 9.45 -3.96 -6.96
C MET A 22 8.20 -3.07 -7.00
N ALA A 23 7.41 -3.17 -8.07
CA ALA A 23 6.13 -2.51 -8.10
C ALA A 23 5.31 -3.05 -6.92
N ALA A 24 4.92 -2.17 -6.00
CA ALA A 24 3.89 -2.53 -5.04
C ALA A 24 2.61 -2.79 -5.84
N GLY A 25 1.85 -3.82 -5.48
CA GLY A 25 0.55 -4.06 -6.10
C GLY A 25 -0.42 -2.92 -5.77
N PRO A 26 -1.65 -2.95 -6.34
CA PRO A 26 -2.55 -1.81 -6.28
C PRO A 26 -2.94 -1.48 -4.84
N ARG A 27 -3.02 -0.19 -4.55
CA ARG A 27 -3.29 0.38 -3.24
C ARG A 27 -4.65 1.07 -3.22
N TYR A 28 -5.29 1.00 -2.07
CA TYR A 28 -6.62 1.54 -1.83
C TYR A 28 -6.64 2.25 -0.49
N GLN A 29 -7.20 3.45 -0.46
CA GLN A 29 -7.53 4.16 0.77
C GLN A 29 -8.94 3.77 1.19
N VAL A 30 -9.07 3.30 2.43
CA VAL A 30 -10.34 2.97 3.08
C VAL A 30 -10.51 3.92 4.27
N GLU A 31 -11.49 4.81 4.20
CA GLU A 31 -11.83 5.70 5.32
C GLU A 31 -12.81 4.98 6.26
N VAL A 32 -12.57 5.08 7.55
CA VAL A 32 -13.29 4.31 8.58
C VAL A 32 -13.77 5.25 9.67
N ASP A 33 -15.08 5.37 9.79
CA ASP A 33 -15.70 6.16 10.84
C ASP A 33 -15.62 5.42 12.18
N GLY A 34 -15.24 6.16 13.24
CA GLY A 34 -15.14 5.63 14.60
C GLY A 34 -13.79 5.00 14.95
N LEU A 35 -12.78 5.13 14.08
CA LEU A 35 -11.41 4.69 14.34
C LEU A 35 -10.69 5.64 15.31
N ALA A 36 -11.00 5.55 16.61
CA ALA A 36 -10.50 6.51 17.61
C ALA A 36 -9.43 5.94 18.57
N CYS A 37 -9.04 4.68 18.43
CA CYS A 37 -8.17 4.01 19.40
C CYS A 37 -7.23 2.96 18.79
N PRO A 38 -6.04 2.69 19.35
CA PRO A 38 -5.11 1.67 18.84
C PRO A 38 -5.68 0.26 18.80
N PHE A 39 -6.58 -0.09 19.74
CA PHE A 39 -7.26 -1.38 19.72
C PHE A 39 -8.31 -1.47 18.61
N CYS A 40 -8.92 -0.34 18.27
CA CYS A 40 -9.89 -0.20 17.19
C CYS A 40 -9.17 -0.43 15.84
N ALA A 41 -8.00 0.19 15.66
CA ALA A 41 -7.08 -0.02 14.54
C ALA A 41 -6.71 -1.49 14.36
N TYR A 42 -6.30 -2.15 15.44
CA TYR A 42 -5.98 -3.57 15.36
C TYR A 42 -7.15 -4.44 14.89
N GLY A 43 -8.38 -4.13 15.34
CA GLY A 43 -9.59 -4.85 14.94
C GLY A 43 -9.88 -4.74 13.44
N ILE A 44 -9.79 -3.52 12.89
CA ILE A 44 -10.02 -3.30 11.47
C ILE A 44 -8.89 -3.90 10.61
N GLU A 45 -7.64 -3.77 11.03
CA GLU A 45 -6.48 -4.37 10.34
C GLU A 45 -6.62 -5.89 10.26
N LYS A 46 -7.13 -6.53 11.32
CA LYS A 46 -7.40 -7.97 11.31
C LYS A 46 -8.46 -8.37 10.30
N GLN A 47 -9.54 -7.59 10.16
CA GLN A 47 -10.59 -7.92 9.19
C GLN A 47 -10.14 -7.66 7.75
N LEU A 48 -9.50 -6.51 7.50
CA LEU A 48 -8.95 -6.19 6.18
C LEU A 48 -7.85 -7.17 5.77
N GLY A 49 -6.99 -7.59 6.70
CA GLY A 49 -5.92 -8.55 6.44
C GLY A 49 -6.41 -9.97 6.12
N ASN A 50 -7.68 -10.29 6.41
CA ASN A 50 -8.30 -11.55 6.00
C ASN A 50 -8.78 -11.53 4.53
N ILE A 51 -8.75 -10.38 3.87
CA ILE A 51 -9.08 -10.28 2.44
C ILE A 51 -7.96 -10.95 1.64
N GLN A 52 -8.36 -11.86 0.74
CA GLN A 52 -7.41 -12.55 -0.13
C GLN A 52 -6.63 -11.56 -0.99
N GLY A 53 -5.30 -11.70 -0.96
CA GLY A 53 -4.39 -10.86 -1.73
C GLY A 53 -4.00 -9.57 -1.04
N VAL A 54 -4.35 -9.34 0.24
CA VAL A 54 -3.77 -8.23 1.00
C VAL A 54 -2.31 -8.55 1.33
N LYS A 55 -1.42 -7.62 0.96
CA LYS A 55 0.02 -7.68 1.18
C LYS A 55 0.45 -6.85 2.39
N ASN A 56 -0.08 -5.64 2.49
CA ASN A 56 0.28 -4.69 3.54
C ASN A 56 -0.92 -3.84 3.95
N LEU A 57 -0.93 -3.40 5.21
CA LEU A 57 -1.92 -2.49 5.79
C LEU A 57 -1.18 -1.39 6.55
N GLU A 58 -1.57 -0.15 6.30
CA GLU A 58 -1.05 1.02 7.01
C GLU A 58 -2.22 1.82 7.56
N THR A 59 -2.30 1.94 8.88
CA THR A 59 -3.41 2.60 9.55
C THR A 59 -3.00 3.97 10.09
N ASP A 60 -3.78 4.99 9.73
CA ASP A 60 -3.72 6.33 10.29
C ASP A 60 -4.97 6.56 11.15
N ILE A 61 -4.78 6.46 12.47
CA ILE A 61 -5.87 6.64 13.45
C ILE A 61 -6.28 8.11 13.54
N GLU A 62 -5.33 9.05 13.39
CA GLU A 62 -5.63 10.48 13.48
C GLU A 62 -6.49 10.95 12.31
N ALA A 63 -6.22 10.42 11.11
CA ALA A 63 -7.00 10.71 9.92
C ALA A 63 -8.21 9.78 9.73
N GLY A 64 -8.31 8.67 10.47
CA GLY A 64 -9.38 7.69 10.34
C GLY A 64 -9.31 6.89 9.02
N ARG A 65 -8.11 6.57 8.54
CA ARG A 65 -7.91 5.95 7.22
C ARG A 65 -6.98 4.75 7.30
N VAL A 66 -7.23 3.76 6.44
CA VAL A 66 -6.38 2.58 6.28
C VAL A 66 -5.98 2.46 4.81
N ILE A 67 -4.67 2.39 4.55
CA ILE A 67 -4.15 2.08 3.22
C ILE A 67 -3.98 0.58 3.10
N VAL A 68 -4.66 -0.01 2.13
CA VAL A 68 -4.58 -1.44 1.81
C VAL A 68 -3.76 -1.63 0.56
N THR A 69 -2.62 -2.31 0.67
CA THR A 69 -1.81 -2.71 -0.49
C THR A 69 -2.14 -4.15 -0.83
N MET A 70 -2.54 -4.40 -2.08
CA MET A 70 -2.80 -5.74 -2.59
C MET A 70 -1.53 -6.33 -3.22
N GLU A 71 -1.48 -7.66 -3.32
CA GLU A 71 -0.54 -8.38 -4.16
C GLU A 71 -0.83 -8.12 -5.64
N GLU A 72 0.21 -8.26 -6.47
CA GLU A 72 0.04 -8.12 -7.92
C GLU A 72 -1.03 -9.10 -8.46
N GLY A 73 -1.87 -8.61 -9.38
CA GLY A 73 -2.99 -9.38 -9.95
C GLY A 73 -4.21 -9.51 -9.03
N HIS A 74 -4.15 -9.02 -7.78
CA HIS A 74 -5.31 -8.92 -6.91
C HIS A 74 -5.83 -7.48 -6.89
N THR A 75 -7.14 -7.34 -6.69
CA THR A 75 -7.79 -6.05 -6.56
C THR A 75 -8.72 -6.09 -5.36
N LEU A 76 -8.91 -4.92 -4.75
CA LEU A 76 -9.92 -4.69 -3.74
C LEU A 76 -11.05 -3.90 -4.39
N ASP A 77 -12.27 -4.37 -4.23
CA ASP A 77 -13.48 -3.64 -4.57
C ASP A 77 -14.11 -3.03 -3.32
N GLU A 78 -14.86 -1.96 -3.52
CA GLU A 78 -15.51 -1.20 -2.45
C GLU A 78 -16.42 -2.09 -1.60
N SER A 79 -17.20 -2.99 -2.22
CA SER A 79 -18.11 -3.89 -1.51
C SER A 79 -17.37 -4.85 -0.57
N ARG A 80 -16.20 -5.36 -0.96
CA ARG A 80 -15.36 -6.19 -0.08
C ARG A 80 -14.73 -5.39 1.04
N ALA A 81 -14.34 -4.14 0.78
CA ALA A 81 -13.87 -3.23 1.82
C ALA A 81 -14.98 -2.92 2.82
N GLU A 82 -16.17 -2.54 2.35
CA GLU A 82 -17.37 -2.28 3.15
C GLU A 82 -17.71 -3.47 4.05
N LEU A 83 -17.77 -4.69 3.49
CA LEU A 83 -18.06 -5.90 4.26
C LEU A 83 -16.99 -6.22 5.31
N ALA A 84 -15.72 -5.87 5.05
CA ALA A 84 -14.66 -6.05 6.04
C ALA A 84 -14.76 -5.01 7.17
N VAL A 85 -15.11 -3.76 6.83
CA VAL A 85 -15.33 -2.67 7.79
C VAL A 85 -16.55 -2.95 8.67
N ASP A 86 -17.67 -3.38 8.09
CA ASP A 86 -18.89 -3.77 8.81
C ASP A 86 -18.64 -4.95 9.77
N ARG A 87 -17.92 -5.99 9.31
CA ARG A 87 -17.54 -7.12 10.16
C ARG A 87 -16.57 -6.75 11.28
N ALA A 88 -15.84 -5.64 11.13
CA ALA A 88 -15.02 -5.07 12.20
C ALA A 88 -15.85 -4.23 13.19
N GLY A 89 -17.11 -3.94 12.88
CA GLY A 89 -18.01 -3.12 13.71
C GLY A 89 -17.89 -1.62 13.45
N PHE A 90 -17.37 -1.22 12.29
CA PHE A 90 -17.22 0.18 11.89
C PHE A 90 -18.08 0.51 10.67
N THR A 91 -18.10 1.79 10.28
CA THR A 91 -18.79 2.26 9.07
C THR A 91 -17.76 2.72 8.04
N LEU A 92 -17.98 2.36 6.77
CA LEU A 92 -17.15 2.82 5.66
C LEU A 92 -17.45 4.30 5.39
N GLY A 93 -16.43 5.15 5.56
CA GLY A 93 -16.52 6.58 5.26
C GLY A 93 -16.20 6.90 3.79
N GLY A 94 -15.38 6.08 3.14
CA GLY A 94 -14.93 6.30 1.77
C GLY A 94 -13.99 5.20 1.26
N PHE A 95 -13.93 5.04 -0.07
CA PHE A 95 -13.09 4.07 -0.75
C PHE A 95 -12.50 4.69 -2.02
N GLU A 96 -11.17 4.82 -2.08
CA GLU A 96 -10.47 5.46 -3.20
C GLU A 96 -9.26 4.61 -3.66
N PRO A 97 -9.18 4.17 -4.92
CA PRO A 97 -7.97 3.57 -5.47
C PRO A 97 -6.85 4.61 -5.58
N LEU A 98 -5.72 4.36 -4.91
CA LEU A 98 -4.59 5.30 -4.89
C LEU A 98 -3.67 5.18 -6.11
N ASP A 99 -3.71 4.05 -6.82
CA ASP A 99 -2.90 3.82 -8.03
C ASP A 99 -3.71 3.96 -9.32
N ALA A 100 -4.85 4.65 -9.26
CA ALA A 100 -5.52 5.10 -10.48
C ALA A 100 -4.61 6.08 -11.24
N PRO A 101 -4.39 5.92 -12.56
CA PRO A 101 -3.66 6.90 -13.35
C PRO A 101 -4.51 8.19 -13.45
N GLY A 102 -4.40 9.10 -12.47
CA GLY A 102 -5.22 10.31 -12.47
C GLY A 102 -5.04 11.34 -11.35
N THR A 103 -4.47 11.04 -10.19
CA THR A 103 -4.35 12.05 -9.12
C THR A 103 -2.91 12.45 -8.86
N THR A 104 -2.35 13.19 -9.82
CA THR A 104 -1.33 14.19 -9.56
C THR A 104 -1.95 15.25 -8.64
N HIS A 105 -1.80 15.11 -7.32
CA HIS A 105 -1.86 16.28 -6.45
C HIS A 105 -0.52 17.00 -6.57
N ASP A 106 -0.50 17.89 -7.55
CA ASP A 106 0.42 19.01 -7.72
C ASP A 106 0.43 19.85 -6.42
N GLN A 107 1.59 19.89 -5.74
CA GLN A 107 2.05 20.94 -4.83
C GLN A 107 3.57 20.91 -4.80
#